data_AF-A0A2D6EB81-F1
#
_entry.id   AF-A0A2D6EB81-F1
#
_cell.length_a   1.000
_cell.length_b   1.000
_cell.length_c   1.000
_cell.angle_alpha   90.00
_cell.angle_beta   90.00
_cell.angle_gamma   90.00
#
_symmetry.space_group_name_H-M   'P 1'
#
loop_
_entity.id
_entity.type
_entity.pdbx_description
1 polymer ?
#
loop_
_entity_poly.entity_id
_entity_poly.type
_entity_poly.pdbx_seq_one_letter_code
_entity_poly.pdbx_strand_id
1 'polypeptide(L)'
;MNVAAVSGFIIAAVVAVIAIFILVAVALVLVRIALALLLAMAAGGIIAAISSIWIDDAWPLVFMGASILLAFPAIGWMFRDSSLKAARAPANTAPKVVLPPEPAGDTELIAAWEKANSLAPGYALRLMAARESCAQLLNRSELSSLDMALIEGAQMIRTHVPDVVAHNGEAIADSVGEEQNLARLALVEDLETIARIAQARLARRKEAGRDGLATLRAHLSARSTE
;
A
#
# COMPACT_ATOMS: atom_id res chain seq x y z
N MET A 1 6.37 -15.95 53.19
CA MET A 1 6.01 -16.25 51.78
C MET A 1 7.26 -16.00 50.94
N ASN A 2 7.83 -17.03 50.33
CA ASN A 2 9.12 -16.94 49.64
C ASN A 2 8.98 -16.11 48.37
N VAL A 3 9.72 -15.00 48.28
CA VAL A 3 9.74 -14.07 47.14
C VAL A 3 10.03 -14.80 45.83
N ALA A 4 10.86 -15.85 45.87
CA ALA A 4 11.17 -16.71 44.73
C ALA A 4 9.97 -17.50 44.17
N ALA A 5 9.03 -17.91 45.04
CA ALA A 5 7.83 -18.62 44.61
C ALA A 5 6.81 -17.68 43.94
N VAL A 6 6.74 -16.43 44.42
CA VAL A 6 5.87 -15.39 43.85
C VAL A 6 6.38 -14.94 42.48
N SER A 7 7.70 -14.74 42.33
CA SER A 7 8.29 -14.37 41.04
C SER A 7 8.14 -15.47 39.99
N GLY A 8 8.28 -16.74 40.37
CA GLY A 8 8.08 -17.86 39.45
C GLY A 8 6.65 -17.94 38.90
N PHE A 9 5.65 -17.69 39.76
CA PHE A 9 4.25 -17.68 39.36
C PHE A 9 3.92 -16.52 38.39
N ILE A 10 4.47 -15.33 38.63
CA ILE A 10 4.27 -14.17 37.76
C ILE A 10 4.87 -14.42 36.36
N ILE A 11 6.09 -14.98 36.30
CA ILE A 11 6.73 -15.28 35.02
C ILE A 11 5.93 -16.33 34.24
N ALA A 12 5.48 -17.41 34.90
CA ALA A 12 4.65 -18.43 34.27
C ALA A 12 3.33 -17.86 33.74
N ALA A 13 2.68 -16.98 34.50
CA ALA A 13 1.44 -16.30 34.08
C ALA A 13 1.67 -15.40 32.86
N VAL A 14 2.75 -14.62 32.84
CA VAL A 14 3.08 -13.75 31.69
C VAL A 14 3.36 -14.57 30.43
N VAL A 15 4.13 -15.67 30.55
CA VAL A 15 4.41 -16.56 29.41
C VAL A 15 3.13 -17.21 28.89
N ALA A 16 2.22 -17.64 29.77
CA ALA A 16 0.93 -18.20 29.37
C ALA A 16 0.06 -17.18 28.61
N VAL A 17 0.01 -15.92 29.08
CA VAL A 17 -0.72 -14.85 28.40
C VAL A 17 -0.13 -14.56 27.02
N ILE A 18 1.19 -14.49 26.90
CA ILE A 18 1.87 -14.29 25.61
C ILE A 18 1.59 -15.45 24.65
N ALA A 19 1.65 -16.69 25.14
CA ALA A 19 1.36 -17.87 24.34
C ALA A 19 -0.08 -17.87 23.82
N ILE A 20 -1.05 -17.52 24.66
CA ILE A 20 -2.46 -17.37 24.25
C ILE A 20 -2.60 -16.29 23.19
N PHE A 21 -1.93 -15.14 23.36
CA PHE A 21 -2.01 -14.04 22.41
C PHE A 21 -1.43 -14.43 21.04
N ILE A 22 -0.31 -15.15 21.02
CA ILE A 22 0.27 -15.71 19.79
C ILE A 22 -0.70 -16.69 19.14
N LEU A 23 -1.32 -17.58 19.92
CA LEU A 23 -2.25 -18.59 19.40
C LEU A 23 -3.50 -17.94 18.78
N VAL A 24 -4.06 -16.92 19.44
CA VAL A 24 -5.17 -16.11 18.89
C VAL A 24 -4.76 -15.39 17.62
N ALA A 25 -3.58 -14.80 17.58
CA ALA A 25 -3.06 -14.13 16.38
C ALA A 25 -2.90 -15.11 15.20
N VAL A 26 -2.37 -16.31 15.45
CA VAL A 26 -2.23 -17.37 14.44
C VAL A 26 -3.61 -17.84 13.96
N ALA A 27 -4.57 -18.04 14.87
CA ALA A 27 -5.93 -18.42 14.50
C ALA A 27 -6.61 -17.37 13.62
N LEU A 28 -6.46 -16.08 13.94
CA LEU A 28 -7.00 -14.99 13.12
C LEU A 28 -6.35 -14.94 11.73
N VAL A 29 -5.05 -15.18 11.63
CA VAL A 29 -4.34 -15.28 10.35
C VAL A 29 -4.90 -16.45 9.52
N LEU A 30 -5.11 -17.62 10.13
CA LEU A 30 -5.68 -18.78 9.47
C LEU A 30 -7.11 -18.52 8.98
N VAL A 31 -7.95 -17.85 9.79
CA VAL A 31 -9.31 -17.46 9.38
C VAL A 31 -9.28 -16.52 8.19
N ARG A 32 -8.36 -15.54 8.16
CA ARG A 32 -8.23 -14.65 7.00
C ARG A 32 -7.75 -15.36 5.75
N ILE A 33 -6.82 -16.30 5.88
CA ILE A 33 -6.37 -17.14 4.76
C ILE A 33 -7.54 -17.99 4.23
N ALA A 34 -8.31 -18.62 5.13
CA ALA A 34 -9.48 -19.41 4.76
C ALA A 34 -10.55 -18.56 4.07
N LEU A 35 -10.81 -17.34 4.55
CA LEU A 35 -11.75 -16.41 3.93
C LEU A 35 -11.27 -15.96 2.55
N ALA A 36 -9.98 -15.66 2.39
CA ALA A 36 -9.38 -15.31 1.10
C ALA A 36 -9.48 -16.47 0.10
N LEU A 37 -9.25 -17.70 0.55
CA LEU A 37 -9.42 -18.91 -0.27
C LEU A 37 -10.87 -19.14 -0.67
N LEU A 38 -11.82 -18.93 0.26
CA LEU A 38 -13.26 -19.04 -0.03
C LEU A 38 -13.71 -17.99 -1.04
N LEU A 39 -13.26 -16.74 -0.90
CA LEU A 39 -13.55 -15.68 -1.86
C LEU A 39 -12.92 -15.95 -3.23
N ALA A 40 -11.70 -16.48 -3.27
CA ALA A 40 -11.04 -16.89 -4.51
C ALA A 40 -11.80 -18.05 -5.20
N MET A 41 -12.30 -19.03 -4.43
CA MET A 41 -13.14 -20.10 -4.97
C MET A 41 -14.51 -19.59 -5.44
N ALA A 42 -15.13 -18.66 -4.71
CA ALA A 42 -16.39 -18.05 -5.12
C ALA A 42 -16.23 -17.24 -6.42
N ALA A 43 -15.17 -16.43 -6.53
CA ALA A 43 -14.84 -15.70 -7.75
C ALA A 43 -14.54 -16.66 -8.92
N GLY A 44 -13.76 -17.73 -8.68
CA GLY A 44 -13.50 -18.77 -9.67
C GLY A 44 -14.76 -19.51 -10.13
N GLY A 45 -15.69 -19.78 -9.22
CA GLY A 45 -16.99 -20.40 -9.53
C GLY A 45 -17.91 -19.51 -10.36
N ILE A 46 -17.94 -18.20 -10.05
CA ILE A 46 -18.70 -17.21 -10.83
C ILE A 46 -18.10 -17.06 -12.23
N ILE A 47 -16.77 -17.02 -12.35
CA ILE A 47 -16.07 -16.94 -13.64
C ILE A 47 -16.30 -18.21 -14.47
N ALA A 48 -16.26 -19.41 -13.85
CA ALA A 48 -16.54 -20.67 -14.53
C ALA A 48 -18.01 -20.80 -14.99
N ALA A 49 -18.96 -20.27 -14.21
CA ALA A 49 -20.38 -20.24 -14.57
C ALA A 49 -20.65 -19.28 -15.75
N ILE A 50 -19.94 -18.14 -15.80
CA ILE A 50 -20.05 -17.16 -16.89
C ILE A 50 -19.33 -17.65 -18.16
N SER A 51 -18.17 -18.31 -18.02
CA SER A 51 -17.40 -18.83 -19.16
C SER A 51 -18.03 -20.06 -19.83
N SER A 52 -18.92 -20.78 -19.14
CA SER A 52 -19.69 -21.88 -19.74
C SER A 52 -20.63 -21.42 -20.87
N ILE A 53 -20.88 -20.12 -21.00
CA ILE A 53 -21.81 -19.57 -22.00
C ILE A 53 -21.04 -19.13 -23.26
N TRP A 54 -19.75 -18.79 -23.15
CA TRP A 54 -18.95 -18.30 -24.28
C TRP A 54 -17.46 -18.66 -24.10
N ILE A 55 -16.92 -19.43 -25.07
CA ILE A 55 -15.49 -19.57 -25.45
C ILE A 55 -14.75 -20.82 -24.91
N ASP A 56 -14.37 -21.71 -25.83
CA ASP A 56 -13.62 -22.96 -25.62
C ASP A 56 -12.10 -22.76 -25.32
N ASP A 57 -11.58 -21.53 -25.25
CA ASP A 57 -10.13 -21.25 -25.18
C ASP A 57 -9.72 -20.17 -24.13
N ALA A 58 -10.38 -20.15 -22.97
CA ALA A 58 -10.20 -19.10 -21.94
C ALA A 58 -9.16 -19.39 -20.84
N TRP A 59 -8.26 -20.37 -21.02
CA TRP A 59 -7.29 -20.77 -19.99
C TRP A 59 -6.22 -19.71 -19.62
N PRO A 60 -5.75 -18.80 -20.51
CA PRO A 60 -4.71 -17.84 -20.15
C PRO A 60 -5.17 -16.71 -19.20
N LEU A 61 -6.45 -16.33 -19.23
CA LEU A 61 -6.99 -15.20 -18.46
C LEU A 61 -7.20 -15.53 -16.97
N VAL A 62 -7.49 -16.78 -16.64
CA VAL A 62 -7.70 -17.23 -15.26
C VAL A 62 -6.39 -17.23 -14.46
N PHE A 63 -5.26 -17.56 -15.10
CA PHE A 63 -3.95 -17.58 -14.45
C PHE A 63 -3.37 -16.17 -14.17
N MET A 64 -3.66 -15.19 -15.03
CA MET A 64 -3.18 -13.81 -14.85
C MET A 64 -3.94 -13.08 -13.73
N GLY A 65 -5.25 -13.32 -13.59
CA GLY A 65 -6.05 -12.73 -12.50
C GLY A 65 -5.69 -13.27 -11.11
N ALA A 66 -5.44 -14.59 -11.00
CA ALA A 66 -5.11 -15.22 -9.73
C ALA A 66 -3.72 -14.82 -9.18
N SER A 67 -2.76 -14.55 -10.08
CA SER A 67 -1.38 -14.19 -9.70
C SER A 67 -1.27 -12.78 -9.12
N ILE A 68 -2.11 -11.84 -9.58
CA ILE A 68 -2.15 -10.47 -9.06
C ILE A 68 -2.78 -10.45 -7.65
N LEU A 69 -3.79 -11.28 -7.41
CA LEU A 69 -4.48 -11.35 -6.11
C LEU A 69 -3.63 -12.02 -5.01
N LEU A 70 -2.76 -12.97 -5.34
CA LEU A 70 -1.89 -13.63 -4.36
C LEU A 70 -0.60 -12.83 -4.03
N ALA A 71 -0.16 -11.91 -4.91
CA ALA A 71 1.04 -11.10 -4.66
C ALA A 71 0.80 -9.86 -3.76
N PHE A 72 -0.44 -9.38 -3.69
CA PHE A 72 -0.77 -8.12 -3.00
C PHE A 72 -0.63 -8.16 -1.45
N PRO A 73 -1.00 -9.23 -0.72
CA PRO A 73 -0.84 -9.23 0.74
C PRO A 73 0.60 -9.50 1.20
N ALA A 74 1.44 -10.17 0.39
CA ALA A 74 2.81 -10.53 0.78
C ALA A 74 3.79 -9.34 0.72
N ILE A 75 3.62 -8.44 -0.25
CA ILE A 75 4.49 -7.27 -0.44
C ILE A 75 4.26 -6.23 0.67
N GLY A 76 3.02 -6.07 1.15
CA GLY A 76 2.69 -5.15 2.24
C GLY A 76 3.36 -5.50 3.57
N TRP A 77 3.67 -6.77 3.81
CA TRP A 77 4.29 -7.25 5.04
C TRP A 77 5.81 -7.04 5.06
N MET A 78 6.48 -7.26 3.93
CA MET A 78 7.95 -7.13 3.82
C MET A 78 8.46 -5.68 3.98
N PHE A 79 7.59 -4.68 3.76
CA PHE A 79 7.94 -3.25 3.91
C PHE A 79 7.30 -2.58 5.14
N ARG A 80 6.69 -3.36 6.04
CA ARG A 80 6.07 -2.83 7.27
C ARG A 80 7.11 -2.52 8.36
N ASP A 81 8.22 -3.25 8.40
CA ASP A 81 9.29 -3.04 9.39
C ASP A 81 10.18 -1.82 9.09
N SER A 82 10.23 -1.36 7.84
CA SER A 82 11.01 -0.17 7.46
C SER A 82 10.30 1.15 7.78
N SER A 83 8.96 1.16 7.90
CA SER A 83 8.21 2.40 8.20
C SER A 83 8.23 2.78 9.69
N LEU A 84 8.33 1.80 10.60
CA LEU A 84 8.42 2.05 12.05
C LEU A 84 9.71 2.81 12.44
N LYS A 85 10.77 2.72 11.63
CA LYS A 85 12.00 3.52 11.84
C LYS A 85 11.91 4.94 11.26
N ALA A 86 11.07 5.17 10.25
CA ALA A 86 10.87 6.50 9.68
C ALA A 86 9.89 7.37 10.51
N ALA A 87 9.00 6.74 11.27
CA ALA A 87 7.99 7.41 12.11
C ALA A 87 8.55 8.06 13.40
N ARG A 88 9.86 8.00 13.65
CA ARG A 88 10.51 8.63 14.81
C ARG A 88 11.32 9.87 14.42
N ALA A 89 10.68 10.81 13.75
CA ALA A 89 11.15 12.18 13.66
C ALA A 89 10.40 13.03 14.71
N PRO A 90 11.05 13.96 15.42
CA PRO A 90 10.42 14.69 16.52
C PRO A 90 9.31 15.60 15.99
N ALA A 91 8.11 15.40 16.55
CA ALA A 91 6.96 16.27 16.36
C ALA A 91 7.20 17.62 17.03
N ASN A 92 7.49 18.66 16.24
CA ASN A 92 7.25 20.05 16.61
C ASN A 92 7.49 20.97 15.41
N THR A 93 6.52 21.00 14.49
CA THR A 93 6.22 22.19 13.68
C THR A 93 4.85 21.96 13.06
N ALA A 94 3.88 22.83 13.38
CA ALA A 94 2.60 22.87 12.69
C ALA A 94 2.86 23.00 11.18
N PRO A 95 2.38 22.08 10.33
CA PRO A 95 2.72 22.12 8.93
C PRO A 95 2.00 23.30 8.28
N LYS A 96 2.78 24.29 7.87
CA LYS A 96 2.35 25.27 6.88
C LYS A 96 1.93 24.47 5.65
N VAL A 97 0.65 24.54 5.29
CA VAL A 97 0.07 23.89 4.11
C VAL A 97 0.78 24.45 2.88
N VAL A 98 1.83 23.77 2.45
CA VAL A 98 2.40 23.92 1.12
C VAL A 98 1.82 22.77 0.33
N LEU A 99 0.76 23.07 -0.42
CA LEU A 99 0.22 22.15 -1.40
C LEU A 99 1.40 21.73 -2.30
N PRO A 100 1.76 20.44 -2.38
CA PRO A 100 2.79 20.00 -3.32
C PRO A 100 2.37 20.50 -4.71
N PRO A 101 3.29 21.02 -5.54
CA PRO A 101 2.96 21.33 -6.92
C PRO A 101 2.61 20.00 -7.59
N GLU A 102 1.32 19.72 -7.70
CA GLU A 102 0.85 18.65 -8.57
C GLU A 102 1.08 19.09 -10.01
N PRO A 103 1.36 18.14 -10.90
CA PRO A 103 1.47 18.46 -12.30
C PRO A 103 0.19 19.13 -12.79
N ALA A 104 0.36 20.25 -13.49
CA ALA A 104 -0.75 21.04 -14.00
C ALA A 104 -1.53 20.22 -15.03
N GLY A 105 -2.73 19.72 -14.69
CA GLY A 105 -3.63 19.10 -15.66
C GLY A 105 -4.59 18.03 -15.13
N ASP A 106 -4.31 17.40 -13.99
CA ASP A 106 -5.13 16.27 -13.50
C ASP A 106 -6.25 16.73 -12.56
N THR A 107 -7.24 17.43 -13.10
CA THR A 107 -8.40 17.95 -12.35
C THR A 107 -9.18 16.85 -11.62
N GLU A 108 -9.28 15.67 -12.22
CA GLU A 108 -9.95 14.50 -11.64
C GLU A 108 -9.19 13.97 -10.40
N LEU A 109 -7.87 13.93 -10.46
CA LEU A 109 -7.04 13.50 -9.35
C LEU A 109 -7.11 14.49 -8.17
N ILE A 110 -7.09 15.79 -8.47
CA ILE A 110 -7.26 16.85 -7.47
C ILE A 110 -8.62 16.69 -6.77
N ALA A 111 -9.69 16.55 -7.54
CA ALA A 111 -11.04 16.36 -7.03
C ALA A 111 -11.17 15.08 -6.19
N ALA A 112 -10.50 13.99 -6.60
CA ALA A 112 -10.48 12.74 -5.83
C ALA A 112 -9.82 12.94 -4.45
N TRP A 113 -8.68 13.64 -4.37
CA TRP A 113 -8.04 13.91 -3.07
C TRP A 113 -8.86 14.86 -2.19
N GLU A 114 -9.51 15.86 -2.77
CA GLU A 114 -10.43 16.74 -2.05
C GLU A 114 -11.63 15.96 -1.51
N LYS A 115 -12.20 15.07 -2.32
CA LYS A 115 -13.28 14.17 -1.90
C LYS A 115 -12.82 13.19 -0.82
N ALA A 116 -11.62 12.63 -0.90
CA ALA A 116 -11.09 11.77 0.16
C ALA A 116 -10.96 12.52 1.49
N ASN A 117 -10.48 13.77 1.47
CA ASN A 117 -10.38 14.60 2.66
C ASN A 117 -11.75 14.97 3.25
N SER A 118 -12.77 15.18 2.41
CA SER A 118 -14.13 15.45 2.90
C SER A 118 -14.80 14.20 3.47
N LEU A 119 -14.52 13.02 2.93
CA LEU A 119 -15.04 11.74 3.41
C LEU A 119 -14.40 11.32 4.74
N ALA A 120 -13.12 11.65 4.96
CA ALA A 120 -12.32 11.17 6.09
C ALA A 120 -11.52 12.30 6.78
N PRO A 121 -12.17 13.35 7.32
CA PRO A 121 -11.49 14.54 7.84
C PRO A 121 -10.57 14.24 9.05
N GLY A 122 -10.91 13.23 9.85
CA GLY A 122 -10.09 12.78 10.99
C GLY A 122 -8.73 12.20 10.59
N TYR A 123 -8.52 11.89 9.30
CA TYR A 123 -7.30 11.29 8.77
C TYR A 123 -6.55 12.21 7.80
N ALA A 124 -6.87 13.51 7.78
CA ALA A 124 -6.30 14.47 6.82
C ALA A 124 -4.76 14.44 6.74
N LEU A 125 -4.06 14.30 7.87
CA LEU A 125 -2.58 14.22 7.86
C LEU A 125 -2.05 12.99 7.12
N ARG A 126 -2.73 11.85 7.25
CA ARG A 126 -2.36 10.60 6.56
C ARG A 126 -2.60 10.74 5.06
N LEU A 127 -3.76 11.28 4.69
CA LEU A 127 -4.11 11.55 3.29
C LEU A 127 -3.16 12.56 2.64
N MET A 128 -2.74 13.59 3.36
CA MET A 128 -1.75 14.55 2.86
C MET A 128 -0.38 13.89 2.59
N ALA A 129 0.10 13.05 3.50
CA ALA A 129 1.36 12.33 3.29
C ALA A 129 1.28 11.34 2.11
N ALA A 130 0.13 10.67 1.94
CA ALA A 130 -0.12 9.81 0.79
C ALA A 130 -0.13 10.62 -0.51
N ARG A 131 -0.86 11.74 -0.55
CA ARG A 131 -0.92 12.66 -1.69
C ARG A 131 0.45 13.18 -2.07
N GLU A 132 1.25 13.62 -1.11
CA GLU A 132 2.61 14.11 -1.35
C GLU A 132 3.49 13.05 -2.01
N SER A 133 3.41 11.81 -1.53
CA SER A 133 4.17 10.68 -2.08
C SER A 133 3.80 10.38 -3.53
N CYS A 134 2.50 10.42 -3.84
CA CYS A 134 2.00 10.26 -5.20
C CYS A 134 2.43 11.44 -6.09
N ALA A 135 2.30 12.67 -5.62
CA ALA A 135 2.71 13.88 -6.33
C ALA A 135 4.21 13.88 -6.67
N GLN A 136 5.06 13.40 -5.77
CA GLN A 136 6.49 13.24 -6.05
C GLN A 136 6.74 12.31 -7.25
N LEU A 137 6.00 11.21 -7.38
CA LEU A 137 6.15 10.32 -8.53
C LEU A 137 5.66 10.99 -9.81
N LEU A 138 4.48 11.62 -9.75
CA LEU A 138 3.87 12.29 -10.89
C LEU A 138 4.81 13.38 -11.45
N ASN A 139 5.33 14.25 -10.59
CA ASN A 139 6.31 15.28 -10.97
C ASN A 139 7.57 14.69 -11.61
N ARG A 140 8.05 13.55 -11.11
CA ARG A 140 9.22 12.88 -11.69
C ARG A 140 8.94 12.26 -13.05
N SER A 141 7.71 11.78 -13.27
CA SER A 141 7.29 11.23 -14.55
C SER A 141 7.28 12.29 -15.65
N GLU A 142 6.86 13.51 -15.34
CA GLU A 142 6.84 14.61 -16.32
C GLU A 142 8.23 15.10 -16.71
N LEU A 143 9.13 15.14 -15.73
CA LEU A 143 10.53 15.53 -15.96
C LEU A 143 11.32 14.45 -16.73
N SER A 144 10.81 13.22 -16.81
CA SER A 144 11.53 12.07 -17.35
C SER A 144 10.66 11.27 -18.33
N SER A 145 10.40 11.86 -19.50
CA SER A 145 9.52 11.32 -20.55
C SER A 145 9.95 9.98 -21.16
N LEU A 146 11.13 9.47 -20.82
CA LEU A 146 11.66 8.18 -21.30
C LEU A 146 11.69 7.09 -20.23
N ASP A 147 11.32 7.39 -18.99
CA ASP A 147 11.31 6.39 -17.91
C ASP A 147 9.96 5.68 -17.83
N MET A 148 9.84 4.56 -18.56
CA MET A 148 8.60 3.79 -18.64
C MET A 148 8.02 3.41 -17.28
N ALA A 149 8.88 3.08 -16.30
CA ALA A 149 8.42 2.70 -14.96
C ALA A 149 7.78 3.88 -14.19
N LEU A 150 8.23 5.11 -14.44
CA LEU A 150 7.63 6.32 -13.88
C LEU A 150 6.33 6.68 -14.61
N ILE A 151 6.28 6.49 -15.92
CA ILE A 151 5.06 6.71 -16.72
C ILE A 151 3.96 5.75 -16.29
N GLU A 152 4.26 4.46 -16.15
CA GLU A 152 3.32 3.46 -15.63
C GLU A 152 2.90 3.77 -14.18
N GLY A 153 3.81 4.34 -13.37
CA GLY A 153 3.48 4.78 -12.01
C GLY A 153 2.52 5.95 -12.01
N ALA A 154 2.74 6.91 -12.89
CA ALA A 154 1.88 8.06 -13.03
C ALA A 154 0.50 7.67 -13.54
N GLN A 155 0.43 6.78 -14.53
CA GLN A 155 -0.83 6.24 -15.04
C GLN A 155 -1.58 5.45 -13.97
N MET A 156 -0.90 4.59 -13.21
CA MET A 156 -1.50 3.89 -12.06
C MET A 156 -2.15 4.88 -11.09
N ILE A 157 -1.44 5.94 -10.69
CA ILE A 157 -1.97 6.92 -9.73
C ILE A 157 -3.21 7.62 -10.31
N ARG A 158 -3.14 8.08 -11.57
CA ARG A 158 -4.23 8.79 -12.25
C ARG A 158 -5.49 7.94 -12.38
N THR A 159 -5.35 6.64 -12.63
CA THR A 159 -6.50 5.74 -12.76
C THR A 159 -7.02 5.28 -11.40
N HIS A 160 -6.14 4.76 -10.54
CA HIS A 160 -6.58 4.07 -9.33
C HIS A 160 -6.96 4.98 -8.17
N VAL A 161 -6.40 6.19 -8.05
CA VAL A 161 -6.78 7.08 -6.94
C VAL A 161 -8.23 7.54 -7.06
N PRO A 162 -8.70 8.06 -8.21
CA PRO A 162 -10.12 8.37 -8.39
C PRO A 162 -11.04 7.16 -8.16
N ASP A 163 -10.69 6.01 -8.73
CA ASP A 163 -11.48 4.76 -8.60
C ASP A 163 -11.63 4.33 -7.13
N VAL A 164 -10.52 4.31 -6.38
CA VAL A 164 -10.52 3.94 -4.95
C VAL A 164 -11.38 4.91 -4.14
N VAL A 165 -11.29 6.21 -4.42
CA VAL A 165 -12.10 7.23 -3.72
C VAL A 165 -13.58 7.12 -4.09
N ALA A 166 -13.90 6.83 -5.35
CA ALA A 166 -15.29 6.63 -5.78
C ALA A 166 -15.90 5.42 -5.07
N HIS A 167 -15.24 4.26 -5.16
CA HIS A 167 -15.72 3.00 -4.58
C HIS A 167 -15.87 3.06 -3.05
N ASN A 168 -14.85 3.58 -2.35
CA ASN A 168 -14.94 3.75 -0.91
C ASN A 168 -15.94 4.86 -0.52
N GLY A 169 -16.14 5.87 -1.36
CA GLY A 169 -17.16 6.90 -1.15
C GLY A 169 -18.57 6.34 -1.13
N GLU A 170 -18.87 5.40 -2.03
CA GLU A 170 -20.14 4.65 -2.04
C GLU A 170 -20.28 3.80 -0.77
N ALA A 171 -19.24 3.02 -0.42
CA ALA A 171 -19.26 2.21 0.80
C ALA A 171 -19.46 3.03 2.09
N ILE A 172 -18.85 4.22 2.19
CA ILE A 172 -19.02 5.14 3.32
C ILE A 172 -20.43 5.72 3.37
N ALA A 173 -21.05 5.98 2.22
CA ALA A 173 -22.42 6.48 2.12
C ALA A 173 -23.46 5.42 2.55
N ASP A 174 -23.20 4.16 2.23
CA ASP A 174 -24.07 3.03 2.56
C ASP A 174 -23.92 2.52 4.00
N SER A 175 -22.83 2.92 4.68
CA SER A 175 -22.51 2.47 6.05
C SER A 175 -22.96 3.48 7.12
N VAL A 176 -23.25 2.99 8.33
CA VAL A 176 -23.67 3.83 9.47
C VAL A 176 -22.82 3.53 10.72
N GLY A 177 -22.54 4.55 11.52
CA GLY A 177 -21.90 4.40 12.82
C GLY A 177 -20.46 3.87 12.75
N GLU A 178 -20.19 2.75 13.42
CA GLU A 178 -18.85 2.15 13.49
C GLU A 178 -18.36 1.62 12.13
N GLU A 179 -19.26 1.02 11.35
CA GLU A 179 -18.95 0.53 10.00
C GLU A 179 -18.51 1.67 9.07
N GLN A 180 -19.15 2.84 9.22
CA GLN A 180 -18.75 4.03 8.47
C GLN A 180 -17.32 4.49 8.83
N ASN A 181 -16.94 4.39 10.11
CA ASN A 181 -15.58 4.71 10.54
C ASN A 181 -14.55 3.69 10.03
N LEU A 182 -14.91 2.40 9.97
CA LEU A 182 -14.08 1.36 9.37
C LEU A 182 -13.91 1.57 7.86
N ALA A 183 -14.97 1.93 7.14
CA ALA A 183 -14.91 2.25 5.71
C ALA A 183 -14.02 3.47 5.43
N ARG A 184 -14.10 4.52 6.28
CA ARG A 184 -13.17 5.67 6.21
C ARG A 184 -11.72 5.27 6.46
N LEU A 185 -11.47 4.35 7.37
CA LEU A 185 -10.11 3.86 7.63
C LEU A 185 -9.59 3.05 6.44
N ALA A 186 -10.43 2.19 5.85
CA ALA A 186 -10.09 1.41 4.66
C ALA A 186 -9.70 2.32 3.47
N LEU A 187 -10.48 3.36 3.20
CA LEU A 187 -10.15 4.39 2.20
C LEU A 187 -8.73 4.94 2.40
N VAL A 188 -8.38 5.30 3.65
CA VAL A 188 -7.07 5.87 3.96
C VAL A 188 -5.97 4.84 3.77
N GLU A 189 -6.18 3.59 4.18
CA GLU A 189 -5.22 2.49 4.02
C GLU A 189 -4.97 2.13 2.55
N ASP A 190 -6.01 2.17 1.71
CA ASP A 190 -5.90 1.94 0.27
C ASP A 190 -5.06 3.04 -0.39
N LEU A 191 -5.35 4.31 -0.08
CA LEU A 191 -4.60 5.45 -0.62
C LEU A 191 -3.14 5.46 -0.12
N GLU A 192 -2.89 5.10 1.13
CA GLU A 192 -1.53 4.90 1.65
C GLU A 192 -0.81 3.73 0.96
N THR A 193 -1.54 2.71 0.53
CA THR A 193 -0.97 1.59 -0.24
C THR A 193 -0.52 2.05 -1.61
N ILE A 194 -1.32 2.82 -2.33
CA ILE A 194 -0.92 3.45 -3.60
C ILE A 194 0.32 4.34 -3.39
N ALA A 195 0.32 5.16 -2.34
CA ALA A 195 1.45 6.03 -2.00
C ALA A 195 2.73 5.23 -1.72
N ARG A 196 2.67 4.12 -0.99
CA ARG A 196 3.82 3.24 -0.75
C ARG A 196 4.36 2.63 -2.03
N ILE A 197 3.48 2.20 -2.94
CA ILE A 197 3.91 1.67 -4.24
C ILE A 197 4.63 2.76 -5.05
N ALA A 198 4.11 3.99 -5.05
CA ALA A 198 4.75 5.13 -5.69
C ALA A 198 6.14 5.43 -5.11
N GLN A 199 6.27 5.47 -3.78
CA GLN A 199 7.56 5.65 -3.12
C GLN A 199 8.55 4.53 -3.45
N ALA A 200 8.11 3.27 -3.47
CA ALA A 200 8.96 2.12 -3.81
C ALA A 200 9.49 2.19 -5.26
N ARG A 201 8.69 2.73 -6.20
CA ARG A 201 9.14 2.97 -7.58
C ARG A 201 10.19 4.07 -7.63
N LEU A 202 9.97 5.20 -6.94
CA LEU A 202 10.95 6.28 -6.84
C LEU A 202 12.27 5.82 -6.20
N ALA A 203 12.19 5.05 -5.12
CA ALA A 203 13.37 4.52 -4.43
C ALA A 203 14.20 3.61 -5.34
N ARG A 204 13.54 2.68 -6.06
CA ARG A 204 14.20 1.80 -7.04
C ARG A 204 14.89 2.58 -8.15
N ARG A 205 14.26 3.64 -8.66
CA ARG A 205 14.88 4.49 -9.69
C ARG A 205 16.11 5.23 -9.18
N LYS A 206 16.07 5.75 -7.95
CA LYS A 206 17.23 6.41 -7.33
C LYS A 206 18.40 5.44 -7.19
N GLU A 207 18.12 4.20 -6.81
CA GLU A 207 19.15 3.18 -6.67
C GLU A 207 19.77 2.79 -8.01
N ALA A 208 18.94 2.52 -9.02
CA ALA A 208 19.41 2.24 -10.38
C ALA A 208 20.29 3.39 -10.95
N GLY A 209 19.95 4.64 -10.63
CA GLY A 209 20.78 5.79 -10.99
C GLY A 209 22.14 5.82 -10.29
N ARG A 210 22.22 5.42 -9.02
CA ARG A 210 23.48 5.31 -8.28
C ARG A 210 24.37 4.21 -8.84
N ASP A 211 23.79 3.04 -9.11
CA ASP A 211 24.51 1.90 -9.67
C ASP A 211 25.08 2.20 -11.06
N GLY A 212 24.28 2.88 -11.90
CA GLY A 212 24.74 3.33 -13.22
C GLY A 212 25.92 4.31 -13.13
N LEU A 213 25.87 5.27 -12.20
CA LEU A 213 26.98 6.21 -11.97
C LEU A 213 28.23 5.51 -11.41
N ALA A 214 28.05 4.54 -10.50
CA ALA A 214 29.15 3.74 -9.97
C ALA A 214 29.84 2.94 -11.08
N THR A 215 29.06 2.33 -11.97
CA THR A 215 29.55 1.58 -13.14
C THR A 215 30.32 2.48 -14.11
N LEU A 216 29.78 3.65 -14.43
CA LEU A 216 30.44 4.63 -15.30
C LEU A 216 31.75 5.13 -14.71
N ARG A 217 31.80 5.38 -13.40
CA ARG A 217 33.02 5.77 -12.70
C ARG A 217 34.08 4.66 -12.76
N ALA A 218 33.69 3.40 -12.55
CA ALA A 218 34.60 2.26 -12.64
C ALA A 218 35.18 2.09 -14.05
N HIS A 219 34.36 2.29 -15.08
CA HIS A 219 34.81 2.23 -16.48
C HIS A 219 35.79 3.37 -16.82
N LEU A 220 35.52 4.60 -16.37
CA LEU A 220 36.43 5.73 -16.56
C LEU A 220 37.77 5.52 -15.84
N SER A 221 37.75 5.00 -14.60
CA SER A 221 38.99 4.73 -13.88
C SER A 221 39.84 3.65 -14.55
N ALA A 222 39.21 2.60 -15.07
CA ALA A 222 39.91 1.52 -15.77
C ALA A 222 40.60 2.02 -17.06
N ARG A 223 39.95 2.94 -17.80
CA ARG A 223 40.50 3.51 -19.03
C ARG A 223 41.60 4.55 -18.78
N SER A 224 41.59 5.21 -17.63
CA SER A 224 42.62 6.21 -17.28
C SER A 224 43.95 5.61 -16.79
N THR A 225 43.98 4.29 -16.54
CA THR A 225 45.18 3.58 -16.06
C THR A 225 45.94 2.83 -17.17
N GLU A 226 45.43 2.87 -18.41
CA GLU A 226 46.12 2.44 -19.64
C GLU A 226 46.88 3.62 -20.26
#